data_AF-A0A0D2BR59-F1
#
_entry.id   AF-A0A0D2BR59-F1
#
_cell.length_a   1.000
_cell.length_b   1.000
_cell.length_c   1.000
_cell.angle_alpha   90.00
_cell.angle_beta   90.00
_cell.angle_gamma   90.00
#
_symmetry.space_group_name_H-M   'P 1'
#
loop_
_entity.id
_entity.type
_entity.pdbx_description
1 polymer ?
#
loop_
_entity_poly.entity_id
_entity_poly.type
_entity_poly.pdbx_seq_one_letter_code
_entity_poly.pdbx_strand_id
1 'polypeptide(L)'
;MTQLRMPQAHNPAFRWPHRLGRIILLTVALVILLIYATKSSWEQSPDPSRLSTVTQVIETLPPNHPPVLVENEADSAKGIIVSLPPSPSLIESERPTATPLPVPTKALTDHDEDLSPTGEGALYSKIGKITMLYYDKVTKDSVWFEKALAGHKAHNLRFGYKHFVLRHEIVPDVWSKQAFILSILLQELAKPMGDRLEWLFWHDADLVLMNAQLPLEMFVPPDAFSHVHHLVANDLNGLNAGVFFLRVHEWSMWYLSAVMSYTTYNPDKQLRYSEQTAMEWLIQDKWGKNTTHVPQRWFNAYQDYGTDDTVPPEWEWKHGYYEPGDILVHLPGTGDARPDTMKEWIDRVRDENAKYEIPLANTAHMKNVTEFWANDARKEKENQDTYWRRWHILMRVGSQQDDLQREAVKDAEQRAVENGLSEDAKEMKLNEVKEKFRLQKIAALRQAEKEKLQQEGLIEKDHEAGTKDEETTAD
;
A
#
# COMPACT_ATOMS: atom_id res chain seq x y z
N MET A 1 19.43 8.31 44.47
CA MET A 1 20.65 9.01 43.98
C MET A 1 21.33 8.03 43.04
N THR A 2 21.46 8.22 41.73
CA THR A 2 21.64 9.44 40.92
C THR A 2 21.05 9.17 39.53
N GLN A 3 20.03 9.93 39.12
CA GLN A 3 19.45 9.87 37.78
C GLN A 3 20.31 10.68 36.80
N LEU A 4 20.75 10.05 35.71
CA LEU A 4 21.31 10.72 34.55
C LEU A 4 20.16 11.07 33.59
N ARG A 5 19.75 12.34 33.59
CA ARG A 5 18.89 12.95 32.56
C ARG A 5 19.71 13.10 31.28
N MET A 6 19.20 12.60 30.16
CA MET A 6 19.65 12.97 28.82
C MET A 6 18.82 14.13 28.24
N PRO A 7 19.42 14.97 27.37
CA PRO A 7 18.79 16.18 26.87
C PRO A 7 17.96 15.92 25.61
N GLN A 8 16.74 16.43 25.61
CA GLN A 8 16.00 16.72 24.38
C GLN A 8 16.72 17.87 23.66
N ALA A 9 17.27 17.60 22.47
CA ALA A 9 17.78 18.64 21.58
C ALA A 9 16.59 19.36 20.92
N HIS A 10 15.98 20.29 21.67
CA HIS A 10 15.23 21.40 21.10
C HIS A 10 16.19 22.54 20.85
N ASN A 11 16.32 22.94 19.58
CA ASN A 11 17.10 24.10 19.14
C ASN A 11 16.47 25.41 19.69
N PRO A 12 17.10 26.15 20.63
CA PRO A 12 16.53 27.36 21.21
C PRO A 12 17.25 28.58 20.62
N ALA A 13 16.94 28.91 19.37
CA ALA A 13 17.43 30.14 18.76
C ALA A 13 16.43 30.71 17.75
N PHE A 14 15.22 31.04 18.19
CA PHE A 14 14.42 32.14 17.63
C PHE A 14 13.17 32.37 18.49
N ARG A 15 13.26 33.25 19.49
CA ARG A 15 12.09 33.77 20.21
C ARG A 15 12.22 35.28 20.35
N TRP A 16 11.74 36.00 19.34
CA TRP A 16 11.26 37.39 19.38
C TRP A 16 9.95 37.48 18.56
N PRO A 17 9.06 38.46 18.81
CA PRO A 17 7.64 38.17 19.00
C PRO A 17 6.86 38.01 17.69
N HIS A 18 6.24 36.84 17.52
CA HIS A 18 5.37 36.43 16.40
C HIS A 18 4.05 37.22 16.25
N ARG A 19 3.94 38.43 16.80
CA ARG A 19 2.75 39.29 16.60
C ARG A 19 2.85 40.16 15.35
N LEU A 20 4.03 40.66 14.99
CA LEU A 20 4.19 41.46 13.76
C LEU A 20 4.17 40.61 12.48
N GLY A 21 4.77 39.41 12.49
CA GLY A 21 4.84 38.55 11.29
C GLY A 21 3.47 38.08 10.78
N ARG A 22 2.53 37.82 11.69
CA ARG A 22 1.15 37.47 11.33
C ARG A 22 0.38 38.64 10.70
N ILE A 23 0.61 39.86 11.19
CA ILE A 23 0.01 41.07 10.60
C ILE A 23 0.55 41.27 9.18
N ILE A 24 1.86 41.16 8.98
CA ILE A 24 2.47 41.31 7.65
C ILE A 24 1.95 40.26 6.66
N LEU A 25 1.85 39.00 7.07
CA LEU A 25 1.29 37.91 6.24
C LEU A 25 -0.18 38.15 5.87
N LEU A 26 -1.00 38.63 6.81
CA LEU A 26 -2.40 38.96 6.55
C LEU A 26 -2.53 40.18 5.63
N THR A 27 -1.69 41.20 5.78
CA THR A 27 -1.69 42.37 4.88
C THR A 27 -1.28 41.99 3.47
N VAL A 28 -0.27 41.12 3.30
CA VAL A 28 0.14 40.62 1.99
C VAL A 28 -0.98 39.80 1.33
N ALA A 29 -1.64 38.91 2.09
CA ALA A 29 -2.78 38.14 1.58
C ALA A 29 -3.95 39.05 1.14
N LEU A 30 -4.25 40.10 1.92
CA LEU A 30 -5.30 41.07 1.59
C LEU A 30 -4.97 41.86 0.32
N VAL A 31 -3.71 42.26 0.13
CA VAL A 31 -3.26 42.96 -1.08
C VAL A 31 -3.37 42.05 -2.31
N ILE A 32 -2.99 40.78 -2.20
CA ILE A 32 -3.15 39.80 -3.29
C ILE A 32 -4.63 39.63 -3.66
N LEU A 33 -5.52 39.52 -2.67
CA LEU A 33 -6.97 39.43 -2.87
C LEU A 33 -7.55 40.68 -3.55
N LEU A 34 -7.09 41.87 -3.17
CA LEU A 34 -7.50 43.13 -3.81
C LEU A 34 -6.98 43.24 -5.24
N ILE A 35 -5.74 42.78 -5.52
CA ILE A 35 -5.20 42.73 -6.88
C ILE A 35 -6.00 41.75 -7.75
N TYR A 36 -6.39 40.61 -7.18
CA TYR A 36 -7.20 39.62 -7.88
C TYR A 36 -8.62 40.14 -8.18
N ALA A 37 -9.26 40.78 -7.20
CA ALA A 37 -10.58 41.37 -7.35
C ALA A 37 -10.61 42.57 -8.33
N THR A 38 -9.51 43.30 -8.46
CA THR A 38 -9.39 44.44 -9.39
C THR A 38 -8.94 44.06 -10.80
N LYS A 39 -8.25 42.92 -10.98
CA LYS A 39 -7.92 42.35 -12.30
C LYS A 39 -8.99 41.41 -12.86
N SER A 40 -9.94 40.98 -12.05
CA SER A 40 -11.12 40.21 -12.49
C SER A 40 -12.16 41.13 -13.14
N SER A 41 -11.81 41.76 -14.27
CA SER A 41 -12.81 42.30 -15.19
C SER A 41 -13.56 41.13 -15.85
N TRP A 42 -14.82 41.00 -15.48
CA TRP A 42 -15.78 40.03 -16.01
C TRP A 42 -15.82 40.09 -17.55
N GLU A 43 -15.39 39.02 -18.21
CA GLU A 43 -15.75 38.74 -19.59
C GLU A 43 -17.23 38.37 -19.65
N GLN A 44 -17.97 39.10 -20.49
CA GLN A 44 -19.40 38.95 -20.72
C GLN A 44 -19.72 37.58 -21.32
N SER A 45 -20.83 36.98 -20.87
CA SER A 45 -21.40 35.76 -21.43
C SER A 45 -21.76 35.93 -22.92
N PRO A 46 -21.62 34.90 -23.77
CA PRO A 46 -22.08 34.97 -25.15
C PRO A 46 -23.61 34.98 -25.23
N ASP A 47 -24.14 35.88 -26.06
CA ASP A 47 -25.53 36.05 -26.45
C ASP A 47 -26.14 34.75 -27.05
N PRO A 48 -27.32 34.29 -26.59
CA PRO A 48 -27.96 33.06 -27.06
C PRO A 48 -28.67 33.15 -28.43
N SER A 49 -28.49 34.21 -29.21
CA SER A 49 -29.25 34.45 -30.46
C SER A 49 -28.63 33.92 -31.77
N ARG A 50 -27.66 32.98 -31.75
CA ARG A 50 -27.16 32.33 -32.98
C ARG A 50 -27.25 30.81 -32.95
N LEU A 51 -28.48 30.31 -33.06
CA LEU A 51 -28.79 28.90 -33.38
C LEU A 51 -29.78 28.85 -34.55
N SER A 52 -29.24 28.84 -35.76
CA SER A 52 -29.83 28.37 -37.03
C SER A 52 -28.73 28.53 -38.08
N THR A 53 -28.18 27.54 -38.77
CA THR A 53 -28.74 26.57 -39.72
C THR A 53 -27.50 25.76 -40.15
N VAL A 54 -27.48 24.43 -40.28
CA VAL A 54 -27.74 23.70 -41.52
C VAL A 54 -27.58 22.20 -41.21
N THR A 55 -28.58 21.44 -41.65
CA THR A 55 -28.64 19.98 -41.67
C THR A 55 -28.25 19.48 -43.07
N GLN A 56 -27.25 18.59 -43.20
CA GLN A 56 -27.07 17.59 -44.27
C GLN A 56 -26.19 16.47 -43.68
N VAL A 57 -26.65 15.25 -43.35
CA VAL A 57 -27.15 14.12 -44.15
C VAL A 57 -26.06 13.43 -45.01
N ILE A 58 -25.58 12.29 -44.47
CA ILE A 58 -25.20 10.99 -45.09
C ILE A 58 -23.92 11.01 -45.98
N GLU A 59 -22.90 10.15 -45.83
CA GLU A 59 -22.92 8.72 -46.20
C GLU A 59 -21.67 7.92 -45.75
N THR A 60 -21.87 6.63 -45.44
CA THR A 60 -20.86 5.59 -45.15
C THR A 60 -20.67 4.66 -46.34
N LEU A 61 -19.45 4.15 -46.62
CA LEU A 61 -19.21 2.94 -47.45
C LEU A 61 -17.93 2.16 -47.02
N PRO A 62 -17.91 0.79 -47.02
CA PRO A 62 -16.77 -0.07 -46.59
C PRO A 62 -16.15 -0.95 -47.77
N PRO A 63 -15.52 -2.16 -47.60
CA PRO A 63 -14.07 -2.45 -47.85
C PRO A 63 -13.70 -3.57 -48.91
N ASN A 64 -12.37 -3.86 -49.06
CA ASN A 64 -11.64 -4.99 -49.77
C ASN A 64 -11.45 -4.87 -51.31
N HIS A 65 -10.35 -5.25 -52.04
CA HIS A 65 -9.04 -5.96 -51.85
C HIS A 65 -8.11 -5.71 -53.11
N PRO A 66 -6.87 -6.28 -53.26
CA PRO A 66 -5.67 -5.77 -54.00
C PRO A 66 -5.49 -6.41 -55.43
N PRO A 67 -4.31 -6.46 -56.15
CA PRO A 67 -2.91 -6.00 -55.91
C PRO A 67 -2.19 -5.28 -57.09
N VAL A 68 -0.91 -4.88 -56.91
CA VAL A 68 0.28 -5.17 -57.77
C VAL A 68 1.47 -4.22 -57.49
N LEU A 69 2.65 -4.83 -57.41
CA LEU A 69 4.03 -4.33 -57.25
C LEU A 69 4.51 -3.40 -58.37
N VAL A 70 5.41 -2.44 -58.07
CA VAL A 70 6.66 -2.14 -58.82
C VAL A 70 7.70 -1.49 -57.88
N GLU A 71 8.94 -1.98 -57.94
CA GLU A 71 10.18 -1.49 -57.32
C GLU A 71 10.75 -0.24 -58.02
N ASN A 72 11.50 0.63 -57.30
CA ASN A 72 12.92 0.94 -57.62
C ASN A 72 13.52 2.09 -56.77
N GLU A 73 14.66 1.74 -56.16
CA GLU A 73 15.97 2.42 -56.05
C GLU A 73 16.15 3.92 -55.66
N ALA A 74 16.91 4.09 -54.57
CA ALA A 74 18.11 4.93 -54.33
C ALA A 74 18.38 6.21 -55.16
N ASP A 75 18.79 7.32 -54.49
CA ASP A 75 20.23 7.68 -54.31
C ASP A 75 20.45 9.10 -53.68
N SER A 76 21.57 9.23 -52.96
CA SER A 76 22.51 10.38 -52.87
C SER A 76 22.11 11.83 -52.44
N ALA A 77 22.43 12.15 -51.17
CA ALA A 77 23.47 13.10 -50.66
C ALA A 77 23.75 14.53 -51.25
N LYS A 78 24.07 15.44 -50.28
CA LYS A 78 24.81 16.75 -50.33
C LYS A 78 24.01 17.97 -50.88
N GLY A 79 23.97 19.16 -50.30
CA GLY A 79 24.74 19.84 -49.25
C GLY A 79 25.11 21.25 -49.75
N ILE A 80 24.59 22.34 -49.17
CA ILE A 80 25.05 23.72 -49.44
C ILE A 80 24.98 24.57 -48.15
N ILE A 81 26.12 25.20 -47.85
CA ILE A 81 26.40 26.19 -46.80
C ILE A 81 26.27 27.59 -47.41
N VAL A 82 25.67 28.55 -46.70
CA VAL A 82 25.93 30.00 -46.90
C VAL A 82 25.98 30.70 -45.54
N SER A 83 26.92 31.64 -45.39
CA SER A 83 27.34 32.29 -44.15
C SER A 83 27.45 33.83 -44.32
N LEU A 84 27.11 34.59 -43.25
CA LEU A 84 27.58 35.93 -42.79
C LEU A 84 26.94 37.25 -43.36
N PRO A 85 27.12 38.47 -42.75
CA PRO A 85 26.77 39.02 -41.39
C PRO A 85 26.28 40.54 -41.49
N PRO A 86 26.47 41.52 -40.55
CA PRO A 86 26.36 41.67 -39.06
C PRO A 86 25.46 42.86 -38.53
N SER A 87 25.03 42.80 -37.23
CA SER A 87 24.84 43.81 -36.13
C SER A 87 24.32 45.28 -36.34
N PRO A 88 23.85 46.06 -35.30
CA PRO A 88 24.10 45.95 -33.83
C PRO A 88 22.95 46.28 -32.82
N SER A 89 23.16 45.86 -31.55
CA SER A 89 22.87 46.51 -30.23
C SER A 89 21.45 47.02 -29.86
N LEU A 90 20.92 47.01 -28.64
CA LEU A 90 21.30 46.67 -27.24
C LEU A 90 19.99 46.85 -26.42
N ILE A 91 19.74 46.04 -25.37
CA ILE A 91 19.18 46.43 -24.05
C ILE A 91 19.05 45.15 -23.19
N GLU A 92 19.36 45.33 -21.92
CA GLU A 92 19.77 44.37 -20.89
C GLU A 92 18.71 43.43 -20.31
N SER A 93 19.22 42.25 -19.95
CA SER A 93 18.98 41.43 -18.75
C SER A 93 17.56 41.02 -18.34
N GLU A 94 17.21 39.77 -18.66
CA GLU A 94 16.52 38.88 -17.72
C GLU A 94 17.16 37.48 -17.79
N ARG A 95 17.39 36.87 -16.63
CA ARG A 95 17.93 35.50 -16.52
C ARG A 95 16.91 34.50 -17.07
N PRO A 96 17.26 33.53 -17.92
CA PRO A 96 16.34 32.47 -18.27
C PRO A 96 16.17 31.52 -17.09
N THR A 97 14.94 31.39 -16.63
CA THR A 97 14.43 30.29 -15.82
C THR A 97 14.87 28.97 -16.47
N ALA A 98 15.51 28.10 -15.70
CA ALA A 98 15.95 26.79 -16.19
C ALA A 98 14.77 26.05 -16.83
N THR A 99 14.89 25.75 -18.12
CA THR A 99 14.00 24.86 -18.85
C THR A 99 13.95 23.52 -18.10
N PRO A 100 12.77 22.90 -17.88
CA PRO A 100 12.71 21.56 -17.32
C PRO A 100 13.56 20.64 -18.19
N LEU A 101 14.53 19.95 -17.58
CA LEU A 101 15.30 18.93 -18.27
C LEU A 101 14.33 17.90 -18.85
N PRO A 102 14.45 17.50 -20.12
CA PRO A 102 13.65 16.40 -20.64
C PRO A 102 13.99 15.15 -19.82
N VAL A 103 12.95 14.48 -19.30
CA VAL A 103 13.08 13.17 -18.66
C VAL A 103 13.79 12.26 -19.66
N PRO A 104 14.94 11.65 -19.34
CA PRO A 104 15.58 10.74 -20.27
C PRO A 104 14.72 9.48 -20.36
N THR A 105 14.04 9.30 -21.50
CA THR A 105 13.33 8.06 -21.85
C THR A 105 14.24 6.82 -21.77
N LYS A 106 15.57 7.03 -21.76
CA LYS A 106 16.62 6.03 -21.59
C LYS A 106 16.65 5.37 -20.20
N ALA A 107 16.23 6.06 -19.14
CA ALA A 107 16.28 5.51 -17.77
C ALA A 107 15.29 4.35 -17.55
N LEU A 108 14.27 4.22 -18.41
CA LEU A 108 13.29 3.13 -18.35
C LEU A 108 13.71 1.90 -19.17
N THR A 109 14.53 2.07 -20.21
CA THR A 109 14.95 0.99 -21.11
C THR A 109 16.21 0.27 -20.65
N ASP A 110 17.09 0.93 -19.88
CA ASP A 110 18.35 0.34 -19.43
C ASP A 110 18.17 -0.79 -18.39
N HIS A 111 16.96 -0.92 -17.80
CA HIS A 111 16.63 -2.02 -16.88
C HIS A 111 16.54 -3.40 -17.53
N ASP A 112 16.31 -3.48 -18.85
CA ASP A 112 16.24 -4.77 -19.57
C ASP A 112 17.64 -5.31 -19.96
N GLU A 113 18.68 -4.47 -20.05
CA GLU A 113 20.02 -4.92 -20.47
C GLU A 113 20.86 -5.51 -19.33
N ASP A 114 20.76 -4.99 -18.10
CA ASP A 114 21.62 -5.40 -16.97
C ASP A 114 21.23 -6.75 -16.32
N LEU A 115 20.13 -7.37 -16.78
CA LEU A 115 19.60 -8.61 -16.20
C LEU A 115 19.34 -9.73 -17.22
N SER A 116 19.76 -9.58 -18.48
CA SER A 116 19.63 -10.65 -19.47
C SER A 116 20.65 -11.77 -19.20
N PRO A 117 20.24 -12.98 -18.75
CA PRO A 117 21.01 -14.17 -19.02
C PRO A 117 21.19 -14.28 -20.53
N THR A 118 22.43 -14.18 -20.97
CA THR A 118 22.85 -14.50 -22.34
C THR A 118 22.52 -15.97 -22.60
N GLY A 119 21.32 -16.24 -23.10
CA GLY A 119 20.87 -17.59 -23.38
C GLY A 119 19.49 -17.58 -24.01
N GLU A 120 19.45 -17.72 -25.34
CA GLU A 120 18.27 -18.25 -26.02
C GLU A 120 17.81 -19.53 -25.30
N GLY A 121 16.64 -19.48 -24.66
CA GLY A 121 16.00 -20.66 -24.08
C GLY A 121 15.81 -20.71 -22.55
N ALA A 122 16.17 -19.69 -21.77
CA ALA A 122 15.71 -19.59 -20.38
C ALA A 122 14.27 -19.04 -20.35
N LEU A 123 13.28 -19.89 -20.08
CA LEU A 123 11.89 -19.48 -19.84
C LEU A 123 11.86 -18.51 -18.65
N TYR A 124 11.78 -17.21 -18.92
CA TYR A 124 11.50 -16.21 -17.88
C TYR A 124 10.14 -16.51 -17.25
N SER A 125 10.04 -16.31 -15.94
CA SER A 125 8.75 -16.33 -15.27
C SER A 125 7.84 -15.25 -15.86
N LYS A 126 6.54 -15.53 -15.90
CA LYS A 126 5.49 -14.55 -16.23
C LYS A 126 5.18 -13.61 -15.06
N ILE A 127 5.95 -13.67 -13.97
CA ILE A 127 5.87 -12.75 -12.83
C ILE A 127 7.05 -11.79 -12.84
N GLY A 128 6.77 -10.49 -12.78
CA GLY A 128 7.77 -9.44 -12.59
C GLY A 128 7.69 -8.86 -11.19
N LYS A 129 8.81 -8.81 -10.46
CA LYS A 129 8.90 -8.09 -9.19
C LYS A 129 9.09 -6.61 -9.42
N ILE A 130 8.47 -5.78 -8.60
CA ILE A 130 8.57 -4.32 -8.66
C ILE A 130 8.81 -3.80 -7.25
N THR A 131 9.75 -2.87 -7.13
CA THR A 131 9.99 -2.12 -5.89
C THR A 131 10.53 -0.71 -6.21
N MET A 132 10.63 0.13 -5.19
CA MET A 132 11.29 1.44 -5.27
C MET A 132 12.26 1.59 -4.11
N LEU A 133 13.48 2.03 -4.40
CA LEU A 133 14.49 2.31 -3.39
C LEU A 133 15.44 3.37 -3.92
N TYR A 134 15.31 4.59 -3.40
CA TYR A 134 16.09 5.74 -3.82
C TYR A 134 16.44 6.66 -2.66
N TYR A 135 17.60 7.28 -2.78
CA TYR A 135 18.18 8.25 -1.85
C TYR A 135 19.37 8.90 -2.56
N ASP A 136 19.80 10.09 -2.14
CA ASP A 136 20.93 10.78 -2.77
C ASP A 136 22.26 10.02 -2.59
N LYS A 137 22.45 9.43 -1.40
CA LYS A 137 23.65 8.67 -1.02
C LYS A 137 23.31 7.56 -0.05
N VAL A 138 23.98 6.41 -0.20
CA VAL A 138 23.90 5.32 0.78
C VAL A 138 24.47 5.80 2.11
N THR A 139 23.75 5.59 3.20
CA THR A 139 24.18 5.86 4.57
C THR A 139 24.38 4.57 5.33
N LYS A 140 24.87 4.67 6.57
CA LYS A 140 24.94 3.53 7.49
C LYS A 140 23.58 2.86 7.78
N ASP A 141 22.49 3.59 7.58
CA ASP A 141 21.14 3.13 7.86
C ASP A 141 20.51 2.60 6.56
N SER A 142 20.64 3.32 5.44
CA SER A 142 20.04 2.89 4.16
C SER A 142 20.73 1.68 3.53
N VAL A 143 21.95 1.34 3.95
CA VAL A 143 22.67 0.13 3.49
C VAL A 143 21.89 -1.17 3.76
N TRP A 144 21.05 -1.22 4.80
CA TRP A 144 20.27 -2.41 5.12
C TRP A 144 19.12 -2.64 4.14
N PHE A 145 18.57 -1.57 3.57
CA PHE A 145 17.59 -1.66 2.49
C PHE A 145 18.22 -2.18 1.20
N GLU A 146 19.44 -1.74 0.86
CA GLU A 146 20.17 -2.31 -0.28
C GLU A 146 20.50 -3.79 -0.07
N LYS A 147 20.82 -4.20 1.16
CA LYS A 147 21.06 -5.61 1.47
C LYS A 147 19.79 -6.44 1.38
N ALA A 148 18.66 -5.95 1.86
CA ALA A 148 17.36 -6.61 1.70
C ALA A 148 17.01 -6.76 0.21
N LEU A 149 17.14 -5.69 -0.57
CA LEU A 149 16.95 -5.73 -2.03
C LEU A 149 17.89 -6.72 -2.71
N ALA A 150 19.17 -6.73 -2.34
CA ALA A 150 20.15 -7.68 -2.88
C ALA A 150 19.81 -9.14 -2.53
N GLY A 151 19.16 -9.40 -1.41
CA GLY A 151 18.66 -10.72 -1.01
C GLY A 151 17.70 -11.34 -2.04
N HIS A 152 16.99 -10.52 -2.82
CA HIS A 152 16.08 -11.02 -3.86
C HIS A 152 16.80 -11.62 -5.06
N LYS A 153 18.11 -11.36 -5.27
CA LYS A 153 18.85 -11.80 -6.47
C LYS A 153 18.86 -13.32 -6.63
N ALA A 154 19.11 -14.07 -5.56
CA ALA A 154 19.18 -15.53 -5.62
C ALA A 154 17.83 -16.14 -6.00
N HIS A 155 16.74 -15.62 -5.43
CA HIS A 155 15.39 -16.04 -5.75
C HIS A 155 14.97 -15.67 -7.17
N ASN A 156 15.36 -14.48 -7.63
CA ASN A 156 15.10 -14.06 -9.02
C ASN A 156 15.81 -14.96 -10.02
N LEU A 157 17.07 -15.29 -9.78
CA LEU A 157 17.83 -16.22 -10.64
C LEU A 157 17.22 -17.63 -10.62
N ARG A 158 16.82 -18.11 -9.43
CA ARG A 158 16.25 -19.46 -9.26
C ARG A 158 14.97 -19.67 -10.08
N PHE A 159 14.11 -18.66 -10.13
CA PHE A 159 12.77 -18.78 -10.72
C PHE A 159 12.57 -17.92 -11.98
N GLY A 160 13.62 -17.23 -12.44
CA GLY A 160 13.57 -16.43 -13.67
C GLY A 160 12.73 -15.14 -13.56
N TYR A 161 12.66 -14.51 -12.39
CA TYR A 161 11.91 -13.26 -12.22
C TYR A 161 12.68 -12.05 -12.73
N LYS A 162 12.01 -11.22 -13.54
CA LYS A 162 12.43 -9.82 -13.76
C LYS A 162 12.22 -9.03 -12.47
N HIS A 163 13.10 -8.08 -12.17
CA HIS A 163 12.99 -7.22 -10.99
C HIS A 163 13.26 -5.76 -11.34
N PHE A 164 12.17 -4.99 -11.42
CA PHE A 164 12.20 -3.57 -11.71
C PHE A 164 12.37 -2.77 -10.42
N VAL A 165 13.34 -1.87 -10.39
CA VAL A 165 13.67 -1.08 -9.19
C VAL A 165 13.68 0.39 -9.55
N LEU A 166 12.69 1.16 -9.08
CA LEU A 166 12.70 2.60 -9.25
C LEU A 166 13.78 3.22 -8.35
N ARG A 167 14.69 3.99 -8.96
CA ARG A 167 15.86 4.61 -8.31
C ARG A 167 15.78 6.13 -8.17
N HIS A 168 14.65 6.75 -8.52
CA HIS A 168 14.40 8.18 -8.33
C HIS A 168 12.89 8.44 -8.18
N GLU A 169 12.53 9.53 -7.49
CA GLU A 169 11.14 9.98 -7.42
C GLU A 169 10.64 10.43 -8.80
N ILE A 170 9.42 10.02 -9.18
CA ILE A 170 8.76 10.40 -10.44
C ILE A 170 7.57 11.33 -10.22
N VAL A 171 6.85 11.13 -9.12
CA VAL A 171 5.81 12.02 -8.62
C VAL A 171 5.95 12.12 -7.09
N PRO A 172 5.52 13.24 -6.47
CA PRO A 172 5.74 13.46 -5.05
C PRO A 172 5.26 12.32 -4.15
N ASP A 173 6.05 12.03 -3.12
CA ASP A 173 5.73 11.13 -2.02
C ASP A 173 5.49 9.67 -2.48
N VAL A 174 4.63 8.97 -1.74
CA VAL A 174 4.24 7.57 -1.94
C VAL A 174 3.59 7.29 -3.32
N TRP A 175 3.14 8.32 -4.04
CA TRP A 175 2.49 8.18 -5.35
C TRP A 175 3.43 7.69 -6.45
N SER A 176 4.75 7.80 -6.24
CA SER A 176 5.76 7.23 -7.16
C SER A 176 5.58 5.72 -7.34
N LYS A 177 5.09 5.01 -6.33
CA LYS A 177 4.75 3.59 -6.40
C LYS A 177 3.68 3.31 -7.46
N GLN A 178 2.53 3.98 -7.40
CA GLN A 178 1.42 3.74 -8.32
C GLN A 178 1.81 4.15 -9.74
N ALA A 179 2.50 5.29 -9.88
CA ALA A 179 2.97 5.77 -11.18
C ALA A 179 3.96 4.78 -11.82
N PHE A 180 4.86 4.18 -11.03
CA PHE A 180 5.84 3.22 -11.53
C PHE A 180 5.22 1.87 -11.88
N ILE A 181 4.33 1.34 -11.05
CA ILE A 181 3.60 0.12 -11.37
C ILE A 181 2.76 0.32 -12.64
N LEU A 182 2.07 1.47 -12.77
CA LEU A 182 1.27 1.79 -13.95
C LEU A 182 2.12 1.90 -15.21
N SER A 183 3.33 2.46 -15.13
CA SER A 183 4.22 2.57 -16.30
C SER A 183 4.69 1.20 -16.80
N ILE A 184 5.03 0.27 -15.89
CA ILE A 184 5.39 -1.11 -16.24
C ILE A 184 4.17 -1.84 -16.80
N LEU A 185 3.01 -1.69 -16.15
CA LEU A 185 1.77 -2.31 -16.59
C LEU A 185 1.40 -1.92 -18.03
N LEU A 186 1.51 -0.64 -18.38
CA LEU A 186 1.23 -0.16 -19.75
C LEU A 186 2.22 -0.71 -20.77
N GLN A 187 3.51 -0.80 -20.42
CA GLN A 187 4.53 -1.41 -21.28
C GLN A 187 4.26 -2.90 -21.52
N GLU A 188 3.86 -3.65 -20.49
CA GLU A 188 3.50 -5.06 -20.62
C GLU A 188 2.19 -5.24 -21.40
N LEU A 189 1.20 -4.36 -21.22
CA LEU A 189 -0.04 -4.39 -22.00
C LEU A 189 0.17 -4.10 -23.49
N ALA A 190 1.21 -3.34 -23.85
CA ALA A 190 1.57 -3.05 -25.24
C ALA A 190 2.25 -4.22 -25.97
N LYS A 191 2.72 -5.24 -25.23
CA LYS A 191 3.32 -6.46 -25.79
C LYS A 191 2.24 -7.49 -26.17
N PRO A 192 2.50 -8.38 -27.14
CA PRO A 192 1.64 -9.52 -27.41
C PRO A 192 1.41 -10.38 -26.14
N MET A 193 0.23 -11.00 -26.02
CA MET A 193 -0.13 -11.80 -24.83
C MET A 193 0.89 -12.90 -24.49
N GLY A 194 1.50 -13.51 -25.51
CA GLY A 194 2.51 -14.56 -25.35
C GLY A 194 3.85 -14.05 -24.80
N ASP A 195 4.15 -12.76 -24.95
CA ASP A 195 5.47 -12.18 -24.63
C ASP A 195 5.45 -11.38 -23.33
N ARG A 196 4.29 -10.80 -22.97
CA ARG A 196 4.14 -10.00 -21.75
C ARG A 196 4.19 -10.84 -20.47
N LEU A 197 4.49 -10.17 -19.36
CA LEU A 197 4.25 -10.68 -18.01
C LEU A 197 2.75 -10.89 -17.78
N GLU A 198 2.39 -11.84 -16.92
CA GLU A 198 1.02 -12.08 -16.47
C GLU A 198 0.73 -11.42 -15.13
N TRP A 199 1.72 -11.34 -14.24
CA TRP A 199 1.56 -10.76 -12.91
C TRP A 199 2.73 -9.84 -12.56
N LEU A 200 2.40 -8.76 -11.87
CA LEU A 200 3.34 -7.87 -11.22
C LEU A 200 3.26 -8.13 -9.72
N PHE A 201 4.40 -8.34 -9.08
CA PHE A 201 4.53 -8.52 -7.64
C PHE A 201 5.20 -7.29 -7.04
N TRP A 202 4.41 -6.39 -6.46
CA TRP A 202 4.93 -5.24 -5.75
C TRP A 202 5.42 -5.65 -4.37
N HIS A 203 6.57 -5.13 -3.94
CA HIS A 203 6.97 -5.13 -2.54
C HIS A 203 7.67 -3.81 -2.15
N ASP A 204 7.36 -3.29 -0.97
CA ASP A 204 8.06 -2.16 -0.37
C ASP A 204 9.51 -2.55 -0.01
N ALA A 205 10.35 -1.54 0.23
CA ALA A 205 11.78 -1.72 0.47
C ALA A 205 12.10 -2.27 1.88
N ASP A 206 11.14 -2.27 2.80
CA ASP A 206 11.27 -2.78 4.16
C ASP A 206 10.74 -4.22 4.33
N LEU A 207 10.64 -4.95 3.22
CA LEU A 207 10.49 -6.40 3.21
C LEU A 207 11.86 -7.09 3.07
N VAL A 208 12.08 -8.13 3.87
CA VAL A 208 13.26 -9.00 3.78
C VAL A 208 12.83 -10.36 3.26
N LEU A 209 13.49 -10.85 2.21
CA LEU A 209 13.30 -12.21 1.70
C LEU A 209 13.91 -13.22 2.67
N MET A 210 13.05 -14.10 3.19
CA MET A 210 13.41 -15.07 4.23
C MET A 210 13.57 -16.49 3.71
N ASN A 211 12.76 -16.89 2.71
CA ASN A 211 12.81 -18.22 2.12
C ASN A 211 12.87 -18.14 0.59
N ALA A 212 14.07 -18.27 0.03
CA ALA A 212 14.29 -18.22 -1.41
C ALA A 212 13.90 -19.52 -2.15
N GLN A 213 13.34 -20.53 -1.47
CA GLN A 213 12.89 -21.80 -2.05
C GLN A 213 11.42 -21.81 -2.50
N LEU A 214 10.66 -20.75 -2.20
CA LEU A 214 9.24 -20.68 -2.51
C LEU A 214 9.00 -19.90 -3.83
N PRO A 215 8.42 -20.51 -4.86
CA PRO A 215 8.05 -19.79 -6.09
C PRO A 215 6.84 -18.88 -5.85
N LEU A 216 6.85 -17.66 -6.39
CA LEU A 216 5.70 -16.74 -6.35
C LEU A 216 4.47 -17.30 -7.08
N GLU A 217 4.67 -18.17 -8.08
CA GLU A 217 3.62 -18.81 -8.87
C GLU A 217 2.67 -19.65 -8.02
N MET A 218 3.11 -20.10 -6.83
CA MET A 218 2.20 -20.85 -5.96
C MET A 218 1.06 -19.97 -5.44
N PHE A 219 1.28 -18.66 -5.28
CA PHE A 219 0.29 -17.78 -4.66
C PHE A 219 -0.72 -17.20 -5.65
N VAL A 220 -0.45 -17.27 -6.96
CA VAL A 220 -1.37 -16.72 -7.97
C VAL A 220 -2.62 -17.61 -8.14
N PRO A 221 -3.75 -17.06 -8.61
CA PRO A 221 -5.00 -17.81 -8.70
C PRO A 221 -4.92 -18.88 -9.78
N PRO A 222 -5.53 -20.06 -9.58
CA PRO A 222 -5.74 -21.02 -10.66
C PRO A 222 -6.81 -20.53 -11.63
N ASP A 223 -6.93 -21.16 -12.81
CA ASP A 223 -7.80 -20.71 -13.91
C ASP A 223 -9.28 -20.47 -13.53
N ALA A 224 -9.79 -21.24 -12.56
CA ALA A 224 -11.15 -21.08 -12.04
C ALA A 224 -11.39 -19.68 -11.42
N PHE A 225 -10.32 -18.97 -11.05
CA PHE A 225 -10.32 -17.61 -10.50
C PHE A 225 -9.69 -16.60 -11.48
N SER A 226 -9.77 -16.85 -12.78
CA SER A 226 -9.26 -15.95 -13.83
C SER A 226 -9.85 -14.53 -13.81
N HIS A 227 -10.98 -14.33 -13.12
CA HIS A 227 -11.56 -13.01 -12.86
C HIS A 227 -10.78 -12.19 -11.81
N VAL A 228 -9.90 -12.83 -11.02
CA VAL A 228 -9.08 -12.16 -10.02
C VAL A 228 -7.90 -11.48 -10.71
N HIS A 229 -7.70 -10.21 -10.35
CA HIS A 229 -6.66 -9.35 -10.92
C HIS A 229 -5.81 -8.68 -9.86
N HIS A 230 -6.18 -8.77 -8.58
CA HIS A 230 -5.46 -8.17 -7.47
C HIS A 230 -5.48 -9.10 -6.26
N LEU A 231 -4.30 -9.47 -5.76
CA LEU A 231 -4.15 -10.26 -4.54
C LEU A 231 -3.50 -9.43 -3.47
N VAL A 232 -4.17 -9.31 -2.34
CA VAL A 232 -3.77 -8.45 -1.23
C VAL A 232 -3.86 -9.21 0.08
N ALA A 233 -3.24 -8.68 1.12
CA ALA A 233 -3.41 -9.17 2.48
C ALA A 233 -4.06 -8.07 3.34
N ASN A 234 -4.89 -8.50 4.29
CA ASN A 234 -5.25 -7.65 5.41
C ASN A 234 -4.18 -7.79 6.52
N ASP A 235 -4.01 -6.74 7.30
CA ASP A 235 -3.21 -6.72 8.52
C ASP A 235 -4.01 -6.12 9.70
N LEU A 236 -3.32 -5.65 10.73
CA LEU A 236 -3.91 -5.00 11.91
C LEU A 236 -4.72 -3.73 11.60
N ASN A 237 -4.46 -3.09 10.47
CA ASN A 237 -4.96 -1.78 10.09
C ASN A 237 -5.90 -1.82 8.87
N GLY A 238 -6.32 -3.00 8.42
CA GLY A 238 -7.11 -3.16 7.20
C GLY A 238 -6.28 -3.72 6.06
N LEU A 239 -6.50 -3.24 4.84
CA LEU A 239 -5.68 -3.59 3.68
C LEU A 239 -4.20 -3.22 3.93
N ASN A 240 -3.25 -4.10 3.62
CA ASN A 240 -1.84 -3.73 3.48
C ASN A 240 -1.49 -3.52 2.00
N ALA A 241 -0.97 -2.34 1.66
CA ALA A 241 -0.51 -2.06 0.30
C ALA A 241 1.00 -2.26 0.12
N GLY A 242 1.75 -2.66 1.16
CA GLY A 242 3.20 -2.81 1.10
C GLY A 242 3.68 -3.99 0.27
N VAL A 243 2.82 -4.99 0.03
CA VAL A 243 3.12 -6.13 -0.84
C VAL A 243 1.84 -6.72 -1.40
N PHE A 244 1.79 -6.92 -2.72
CA PHE A 244 0.60 -7.43 -3.40
C PHE A 244 0.93 -7.93 -4.80
N PHE A 245 0.03 -8.75 -5.35
CA PHE A 245 0.06 -9.11 -6.77
C PHE A 245 -0.98 -8.31 -7.55
N LEU A 246 -0.60 -7.86 -8.74
CA LEU A 246 -1.49 -7.19 -9.69
C LEU A 246 -1.33 -7.81 -11.07
N ARG A 247 -2.41 -8.31 -11.65
CA ARG A 247 -2.38 -8.96 -12.97
C ARG A 247 -2.10 -7.93 -14.07
N VAL A 248 -1.33 -8.31 -15.08
CA VAL A 248 -1.20 -7.52 -16.32
C VAL A 248 -2.50 -7.63 -17.11
N HIS A 249 -3.42 -6.72 -16.82
CA HIS A 249 -4.77 -6.71 -17.36
C HIS A 249 -5.30 -5.27 -17.43
N GLU A 250 -6.22 -5.01 -18.37
CA GLU A 250 -6.87 -3.70 -18.52
C GLU A 250 -7.55 -3.25 -17.22
N TRP A 251 -8.18 -4.18 -16.50
CA TRP A 251 -8.78 -3.92 -15.19
C TRP A 251 -7.80 -3.25 -14.22
N SER A 252 -6.57 -3.75 -14.16
CA SER A 252 -5.53 -3.25 -13.25
C SER A 252 -5.10 -1.84 -13.62
N MET A 253 -5.10 -1.51 -14.91
CA MET A 253 -4.78 -0.18 -15.41
C MET A 253 -5.86 0.82 -14.99
N TRP A 254 -7.15 0.46 -15.16
CA TRP A 254 -8.24 1.33 -14.72
C TRP A 254 -8.28 1.46 -13.20
N TYR A 255 -8.00 0.37 -12.47
CA TYR A 255 -7.93 0.37 -11.02
C TYR A 255 -6.85 1.32 -10.50
N LEU A 256 -5.59 1.19 -10.96
CA LEU A 256 -4.50 2.09 -10.56
C LEU A 256 -4.76 3.53 -10.99
N SER A 257 -5.36 3.77 -12.16
CA SER A 257 -5.76 5.11 -12.60
C SER A 257 -6.78 5.74 -11.62
N ALA A 258 -7.73 4.93 -11.12
CA ALA A 258 -8.69 5.38 -10.12
C ALA A 258 -8.02 5.65 -8.76
N VAL A 259 -7.07 4.82 -8.34
CA VAL A 259 -6.29 5.02 -7.09
C VAL A 259 -5.52 6.35 -7.18
N MET A 260 -4.78 6.58 -8.26
CA MET A 260 -3.97 7.79 -8.45
C MET A 260 -4.80 9.07 -8.51
N SER A 261 -6.01 8.99 -9.07
CA SER A 261 -6.92 10.14 -9.17
C SER A 261 -7.85 10.31 -7.96
N TYR A 262 -7.75 9.44 -6.94
CA TYR A 262 -8.70 9.39 -5.84
C TYR A 262 -8.84 10.72 -5.12
N THR A 263 -7.72 11.36 -4.76
CA THR A 263 -7.68 12.64 -4.05
C THR A 263 -8.22 13.79 -4.89
N THR A 264 -8.05 13.75 -6.22
CA THR A 264 -8.63 14.74 -7.14
C THR A 264 -10.15 14.68 -7.14
N TYR A 265 -10.73 13.48 -7.11
CA TYR A 265 -12.19 13.30 -7.14
C TYR A 265 -12.84 13.22 -5.75
N ASN A 266 -12.04 13.12 -4.69
CA ASN A 266 -12.51 13.08 -3.30
C ASN A 266 -11.68 14.03 -2.42
N PRO A 267 -11.63 15.34 -2.72
CA PRO A 267 -10.73 16.28 -2.03
C PRO A 267 -11.02 16.42 -0.53
N ASP A 268 -12.25 16.16 -0.11
CA ASP A 268 -12.68 16.28 1.29
C ASP A 268 -12.36 15.02 2.13
N LYS A 269 -11.93 13.93 1.49
CA LYS A 269 -11.64 12.68 2.19
C LYS A 269 -10.17 12.62 2.60
N GLN A 270 -9.94 12.52 3.90
CA GLN A 270 -8.60 12.33 4.45
C GLN A 270 -8.19 10.86 4.33
N LEU A 271 -7.02 10.62 3.73
CA LEU A 271 -6.43 9.29 3.58
C LEU A 271 -5.49 9.02 4.76
N ARG A 272 -5.91 8.14 5.68
CA ARG A 272 -5.11 7.77 6.87
C ARG A 272 -3.74 7.20 6.49
N TYR A 273 -3.70 6.41 5.43
CA TYR A 273 -2.52 5.73 4.90
C TYR A 273 -2.34 6.00 3.40
N SER A 274 -2.55 7.24 2.97
CA SER A 274 -2.32 7.68 1.58
C SER A 274 -2.96 6.73 0.53
N GLU A 275 -2.18 6.17 -0.38
CA GLU A 275 -2.64 5.26 -1.43
C GLU A 275 -3.38 4.03 -0.88
N GLN A 276 -3.01 3.54 0.31
CA GLN A 276 -3.53 2.29 0.85
C GLN A 276 -4.99 2.48 1.23
N THR A 277 -5.31 3.61 1.85
CA THR A 277 -6.70 3.99 2.15
C THR A 277 -7.51 4.18 0.86
N ALA A 278 -6.92 4.77 -0.18
CA ALA A 278 -7.60 4.92 -1.46
C ALA A 278 -7.89 3.55 -2.12
N MET A 279 -6.91 2.64 -2.13
CA MET A 279 -7.05 1.27 -2.61
C MET A 279 -8.15 0.52 -1.87
N GLU A 280 -8.12 0.54 -0.54
CA GLU A 280 -9.11 -0.12 0.32
C GLU A 280 -10.54 0.36 0.04
N TRP A 281 -10.75 1.67 0.01
CA TRP A 281 -12.07 2.23 -0.24
C TRP A 281 -12.59 1.93 -1.64
N LEU A 282 -11.72 1.93 -2.64
CA LEU A 282 -12.07 1.53 -4.00
C LEU A 282 -12.44 0.04 -4.07
N ILE A 283 -11.69 -0.84 -3.39
CA ILE A 283 -12.00 -2.26 -3.28
C ILE A 283 -13.38 -2.48 -2.64
N GLN A 284 -13.66 -1.79 -1.53
CA GLN A 284 -14.95 -1.90 -0.83
C GLN A 284 -16.14 -1.36 -1.66
N ASP A 285 -15.90 -0.43 -2.58
CA ASP A 285 -16.93 0.14 -3.47
C ASP A 285 -17.22 -0.78 -4.67
N LYS A 286 -16.39 -0.68 -5.73
CA LYS A 286 -16.67 -1.34 -7.02
C LYS A 286 -15.62 -2.35 -7.47
N TRP A 287 -14.45 -2.35 -6.86
CA TRP A 287 -13.30 -3.13 -7.34
C TRP A 287 -13.13 -4.49 -6.62
N GLY A 288 -13.94 -4.77 -5.59
CA GLY A 288 -13.83 -5.98 -4.78
C GLY A 288 -14.10 -7.29 -5.52
N LYS A 289 -14.93 -7.30 -6.57
CA LYS A 289 -15.25 -8.54 -7.31
C LYS A 289 -14.06 -9.16 -8.04
N ASN A 290 -13.00 -8.40 -8.30
CA ASN A 290 -11.78 -8.85 -8.98
C ASN A 290 -10.55 -8.80 -8.05
N THR A 291 -10.77 -8.56 -6.75
CA THR A 291 -9.74 -8.56 -5.72
C THR A 291 -9.99 -9.74 -4.78
N THR A 292 -8.92 -10.40 -4.33
CA THR A 292 -9.00 -11.46 -3.33
C THR A 292 -8.02 -11.18 -2.21
N HIS A 293 -8.50 -11.29 -0.97
CA HIS A 293 -7.64 -11.19 0.20
C HIS A 293 -7.13 -12.57 0.58
N VAL A 294 -5.81 -12.73 0.60
CA VAL A 294 -5.13 -13.98 0.94
C VAL A 294 -4.63 -13.94 2.38
N PRO A 295 -4.30 -15.10 2.99
CA PRO A 295 -3.70 -15.13 4.31
C PRO A 295 -2.43 -14.27 4.37
N GLN A 296 -2.35 -13.38 5.36
CA GLN A 296 -1.28 -12.40 5.49
C GLN A 296 0.12 -13.02 5.40
N ARG A 297 0.31 -14.20 5.99
CA ARG A 297 1.61 -14.90 6.03
C ARG A 297 2.12 -15.40 4.67
N TRP A 298 1.29 -15.43 3.63
CA TRP A 298 1.74 -15.87 2.31
C TRP A 298 2.87 -15.02 1.76
N PHE A 299 2.79 -13.70 1.94
CA PHE A 299 3.82 -12.77 1.47
C PHE A 299 3.89 -11.45 2.23
N ASN A 300 3.05 -11.25 3.25
CA ASN A 300 2.98 -10.03 4.06
C ASN A 300 3.15 -10.34 5.57
N ALA A 301 3.92 -11.39 5.91
CA ALA A 301 4.09 -11.78 7.29
C ALA A 301 4.79 -10.65 8.07
N TYR A 302 4.23 -10.23 9.19
CA TYR A 302 4.87 -9.24 10.05
C TYR A 302 5.93 -9.89 10.91
N GLN A 303 6.91 -9.12 11.38
CA GLN A 303 7.70 -9.59 12.50
C GLN A 303 6.80 -9.90 13.71
N ASP A 304 7.22 -10.88 14.51
CA ASP A 304 6.48 -11.27 15.70
C ASP A 304 6.47 -10.13 16.73
N TYR A 305 5.28 -9.57 16.96
CA TYR A 305 5.03 -8.55 17.98
C TYR A 305 4.43 -9.14 19.26
N GLY A 306 4.38 -10.47 19.39
CA GLY A 306 3.76 -11.22 20.47
C GLY A 306 2.28 -11.54 20.19
N THR A 307 1.69 -12.46 20.94
CA THR A 307 0.29 -12.86 20.77
C THR A 307 -0.68 -11.88 21.42
N ASP A 308 -1.73 -11.45 20.72
CA ASP A 308 -2.88 -10.78 21.33
C ASP A 308 -3.94 -11.81 21.75
N ASP A 309 -3.97 -12.14 23.05
CA ASP A 309 -4.94 -13.05 23.67
C ASP A 309 -6.17 -12.33 24.24
N THR A 310 -6.36 -11.06 23.83
CA THR A 310 -7.44 -10.18 24.30
C THR A 310 -8.62 -10.12 23.31
N VAL A 311 -8.50 -10.80 22.17
CA VAL A 311 -9.57 -10.97 21.17
C VAL A 311 -10.29 -12.31 21.39
N PRO A 312 -11.63 -12.41 21.17
CA PRO A 312 -12.33 -13.68 21.34
C PRO A 312 -11.71 -14.80 20.48
N PRO A 313 -11.39 -15.97 21.07
CA PRO A 313 -10.68 -17.04 20.36
C PRO A 313 -11.48 -17.59 19.16
N GLU A 314 -12.80 -17.59 19.23
CA GLU A 314 -13.69 -18.01 18.13
C GLU A 314 -13.68 -17.04 16.93
N TRP A 315 -13.07 -15.86 17.05
CA TRP A 315 -12.84 -14.99 15.90
C TRP A 315 -11.70 -15.47 15.03
N GLU A 316 -10.86 -16.37 15.56
CA GLU A 316 -9.62 -16.83 14.94
C GLU A 316 -8.77 -15.65 14.46
N TRP A 317 -8.78 -14.55 15.23
CA TRP A 317 -8.07 -13.31 14.93
C TRP A 317 -6.57 -13.50 15.13
N LYS A 318 -5.94 -14.19 14.19
CA LYS A 318 -4.51 -14.43 14.19
C LYS A 318 -3.84 -13.30 13.43
N HIS A 319 -2.91 -12.65 14.10
CA HIS A 319 -1.98 -11.77 13.42
C HIS A 319 -1.10 -12.60 12.49
N GLY A 320 -0.86 -12.13 11.27
CA GLY A 320 0.00 -12.80 10.32
C GLY A 320 1.47 -12.61 10.66
N TYR A 321 1.91 -13.06 11.83
CA TYR A 321 3.32 -13.02 12.20
C TYR A 321 4.12 -14.09 11.49
N TYR A 322 5.37 -13.75 11.21
CA TYR A 322 6.32 -14.58 10.52
C TYR A 322 6.56 -15.88 11.30
N GLU A 323 6.51 -17.00 10.60
CA GLU A 323 7.03 -18.27 11.10
C GLU A 323 8.13 -18.81 10.15
N PRO A 324 9.02 -19.67 10.66
CA PRO A 324 10.02 -20.33 9.83
C PRO A 324 9.40 -21.00 8.58
N GLY A 325 9.95 -20.70 7.41
CA GLY A 325 9.45 -21.19 6.13
C GLY A 325 8.56 -20.19 5.38
N ASP A 326 8.12 -19.08 5.98
CA ASP A 326 7.43 -18.00 5.24
C ASP A 326 8.40 -17.29 4.26
N ILE A 327 7.88 -16.79 3.14
CA ILE A 327 8.72 -16.23 2.06
C ILE A 327 9.35 -14.88 2.42
N LEU A 328 8.59 -14.02 3.09
CA LEU A 328 8.93 -12.62 3.36
C LEU A 328 8.58 -12.26 4.79
N VAL A 329 9.38 -11.38 5.39
CA VAL A 329 8.99 -10.62 6.59
C VAL A 329 8.90 -9.14 6.23
N HIS A 330 7.79 -8.51 6.60
CA HIS A 330 7.50 -7.09 6.43
C HIS A 330 7.65 -6.37 7.76
N LEU A 331 8.31 -5.21 7.75
CA LEU A 331 8.69 -4.44 8.94
C LEU A 331 7.97 -3.07 9.03
N PRO A 332 6.63 -3.01 8.87
CA PRO A 332 5.93 -1.75 8.91
C PRO A 332 5.90 -1.17 10.32
N GLY A 333 5.89 0.16 10.42
CA GLY A 333 5.75 0.86 11.71
C GLY A 333 6.98 0.81 12.62
N THR A 334 8.13 0.30 12.17
CA THR A 334 9.37 0.19 12.97
C THR A 334 10.16 1.50 13.11
N GLY A 335 9.73 2.57 12.43
CA GLY A 335 10.29 3.92 12.57
C GLY A 335 11.83 3.96 12.40
N ASP A 336 12.50 4.63 13.34
CA ASP A 336 13.96 4.78 13.34
C ASP A 336 14.71 3.46 13.65
N ALA A 337 14.05 2.48 14.26
CA ALA A 337 14.62 1.16 14.54
C ALA A 337 14.60 0.22 13.32
N ARG A 338 13.96 0.63 12.23
CA ARG A 338 13.81 -0.20 11.01
C ARG A 338 15.14 -0.72 10.46
N PRO A 339 16.21 0.09 10.31
CA PRO A 339 17.48 -0.41 9.77
C PRO A 339 18.11 -1.52 10.63
N ASP A 340 18.07 -1.37 11.95
CA ASP A 340 18.59 -2.37 12.89
C ASP A 340 17.73 -3.64 12.86
N THR A 341 16.41 -3.48 12.81
CA THR A 341 15.47 -4.60 12.69
C THR A 341 15.70 -5.38 11.38
N MET A 342 15.87 -4.68 10.25
CA MET A 342 16.22 -5.29 8.97
C MET A 342 17.53 -6.06 9.05
N LYS A 343 18.55 -5.48 9.67
CA LYS A 343 19.83 -6.15 9.92
C LYS A 343 19.62 -7.47 10.66
N GLU A 344 18.86 -7.47 11.75
CA GLU A 344 18.59 -8.68 12.54
C GLU A 344 17.93 -9.78 11.70
N TRP A 345 16.92 -9.44 10.90
CA TRP A 345 16.25 -10.41 10.03
C TRP A 345 17.15 -10.93 8.90
N ILE A 346 17.99 -10.07 8.31
CA ILE A 346 19.00 -10.48 7.32
C ILE A 346 20.03 -11.42 7.95
N ASP A 347 20.51 -11.09 9.16
CA ASP A 347 21.47 -11.91 9.90
C ASP A 347 20.88 -13.28 10.23
N ARG A 348 19.58 -13.38 10.58
CA ARG A 348 18.87 -14.66 10.78
C ARG A 348 18.91 -15.57 9.55
N VAL A 349 18.63 -15.05 8.35
CA VAL A 349 18.69 -15.84 7.10
C VAL A 349 20.12 -16.29 6.81
N ARG A 350 21.12 -15.43 7.08
CA ARG A 350 22.53 -15.74 6.86
C ARG A 350 23.04 -16.81 7.83
N ASP A 351 22.74 -16.66 9.12
CA ASP A 351 23.38 -17.41 10.21
C ASP A 351 22.59 -18.68 10.59
N GLU A 352 21.27 -18.68 10.41
CA GLU A 352 20.36 -19.79 10.74
C GLU A 352 19.58 -20.26 9.50
N ASN A 353 20.20 -20.25 8.32
CA ASN A 353 19.54 -20.52 7.03
C ASN A 353 18.64 -21.77 7.04
N ALA A 354 19.11 -22.89 7.59
CA ALA A 354 18.39 -24.16 7.64
C ALA A 354 17.04 -24.10 8.40
N LYS A 355 16.88 -23.11 9.29
CA LYS A 355 15.64 -22.88 10.03
C LYS A 355 14.64 -22.08 9.19
N TYR A 356 15.08 -21.05 8.47
CA TYR A 356 14.19 -20.09 7.81
C TYR A 356 13.94 -20.42 6.33
N GLU A 357 14.97 -20.89 5.61
CA GLU A 357 14.90 -21.21 4.18
C GLU A 357 14.50 -22.68 3.97
N ILE A 358 13.26 -23.01 4.35
CA ILE A 358 12.72 -24.38 4.32
C ILE A 358 12.29 -24.73 2.88
N PRO A 359 12.75 -25.86 2.30
CA PRO A 359 12.29 -26.32 0.99
C PRO A 359 10.76 -26.45 0.92
N LEU A 360 10.15 -26.03 -0.20
CA LEU A 360 8.68 -26.04 -0.39
C LEU A 360 8.02 -27.36 0.02
N ALA A 361 8.61 -28.50 -0.35
CA ALA A 361 8.11 -29.84 -0.03
C ALA A 361 8.03 -30.15 1.47
N ASN A 362 8.79 -29.42 2.29
CA ASN A 362 8.82 -29.55 3.75
C ASN A 362 8.00 -28.46 4.46
N THR A 363 7.24 -27.66 3.70
CA THR A 363 6.32 -26.65 4.24
C THR A 363 4.86 -27.09 4.09
N ALA A 364 3.96 -26.48 4.86
CA ALA A 364 2.52 -26.67 4.68
C ALA A 364 1.94 -25.81 3.53
N HIS A 365 2.74 -24.96 2.87
CA HIS A 365 2.25 -23.94 1.96
C HIS A 365 1.48 -24.51 0.77
N MET A 366 1.97 -25.56 0.11
CA MET A 366 1.26 -26.18 -1.03
C MET A 366 -0.15 -26.63 -0.65
N LYS A 367 -0.28 -27.28 0.51
CA LYS A 367 -1.57 -27.74 1.02
C LYS A 367 -2.47 -26.55 1.34
N ASN A 368 -1.98 -25.59 2.14
CA ASN A 368 -2.76 -24.45 2.61
C ASN A 368 -3.24 -23.56 1.45
N VAL A 369 -2.38 -23.33 0.45
CA VAL A 369 -2.71 -22.57 -0.77
C VAL A 369 -3.77 -23.29 -1.59
N THR A 370 -3.62 -24.61 -1.78
CA THR A 370 -4.60 -25.41 -2.54
C THR A 370 -5.97 -25.41 -1.83
N GLU A 371 -5.97 -25.57 -0.51
CA GLU A 371 -7.19 -25.54 0.30
C GLU A 371 -7.87 -24.16 0.29
N PHE A 372 -7.09 -23.07 0.35
CA PHE A 372 -7.61 -21.71 0.24
C PHE A 372 -8.35 -21.48 -1.08
N TRP A 373 -7.73 -21.82 -2.21
CA TRP A 373 -8.37 -21.66 -3.52
C TRP A 373 -9.57 -22.60 -3.71
N ALA A 374 -9.56 -23.78 -3.10
CA ALA A 374 -10.68 -24.71 -3.15
C ALA A 374 -11.90 -24.18 -2.35
N ASN A 375 -11.65 -23.55 -1.21
CA ASN A 375 -12.67 -23.23 -0.20
C ASN A 375 -12.83 -21.73 0.04
N ASP A 376 -11.87 -21.09 0.69
CA ASP A 376 -11.97 -19.73 1.24
C ASP A 376 -12.15 -18.67 0.16
N ALA A 377 -11.41 -18.77 -0.97
CA ALA A 377 -11.46 -17.81 -2.06
C ALA A 377 -12.88 -17.68 -2.68
N ARG A 378 -13.72 -18.71 -2.55
CA ARG A 378 -15.12 -18.69 -3.04
C ARG A 378 -16.04 -17.87 -2.15
N LYS A 379 -15.62 -17.60 -0.92
CA LYS A 379 -16.36 -16.85 0.11
C LYS A 379 -15.77 -15.47 0.35
N GLU A 380 -14.98 -14.93 -0.58
CA GLU A 380 -14.29 -13.65 -0.45
C GLU A 380 -15.17 -12.55 0.13
N LYS A 381 -16.38 -12.34 -0.41
CA LYS A 381 -17.30 -11.32 0.09
C LYS A 381 -17.71 -11.57 1.55
N GLU A 382 -18.11 -12.79 1.90
CA GLU A 382 -18.53 -13.16 3.25
C GLU A 382 -17.38 -13.01 4.26
N ASN A 383 -16.18 -13.43 3.84
CA ASN A 383 -14.95 -13.33 4.61
C ASN A 383 -14.59 -11.87 4.88
N GLN A 384 -14.66 -11.01 3.86
CA GLN A 384 -14.39 -9.58 4.01
C GLN A 384 -15.46 -8.86 4.81
N ASP A 385 -16.75 -9.13 4.59
CA ASP A 385 -17.83 -8.54 5.39
C ASP A 385 -17.65 -8.90 6.88
N THR A 386 -17.24 -10.14 7.18
CA THR A 386 -16.94 -10.59 8.54
C THR A 386 -15.68 -9.93 9.11
N TYR A 387 -14.60 -9.86 8.33
CA TYR A 387 -13.37 -9.19 8.72
C TYR A 387 -13.63 -7.73 9.07
N TRP A 388 -14.30 -6.97 8.19
CA TRP A 388 -14.57 -5.54 8.39
C TRP A 388 -15.49 -5.28 9.57
N ARG A 389 -16.53 -6.11 9.76
CA ARG A 389 -17.39 -6.03 10.95
C ARG A 389 -16.57 -6.17 12.23
N ARG A 390 -15.75 -7.22 12.33
CA ARG A 390 -14.90 -7.46 13.51
C ARG A 390 -13.84 -6.40 13.69
N TRP A 391 -13.20 -5.96 12.62
CA TRP A 391 -12.19 -4.90 12.63
C TRP A 391 -12.77 -3.59 13.18
N HIS A 392 -13.96 -3.16 12.71
CA HIS A 392 -14.62 -1.97 13.24
C HIS A 392 -14.98 -2.10 14.72
N ILE A 393 -15.36 -3.29 15.17
CA ILE A 393 -15.61 -3.56 16.58
C ILE A 393 -14.31 -3.47 17.39
N LEU A 394 -13.19 -4.03 16.90
CA LEU A 394 -11.88 -3.91 17.55
C LEU A 394 -11.43 -2.45 17.66
N MET A 395 -11.52 -1.69 16.57
CA MET A 395 -11.08 -0.29 16.56
C MET A 395 -11.90 0.61 17.47
N ARG A 396 -13.19 0.28 17.69
CA ARG A 396 -14.07 1.08 18.54
C ARG A 396 -14.09 0.57 19.97
N VAL A 397 -14.56 -0.67 20.15
CA VAL A 397 -14.79 -1.28 21.47
C VAL A 397 -13.49 -1.81 22.04
N GLY A 398 -12.66 -2.46 21.22
CA GLY A 398 -11.35 -2.96 21.66
C GLY A 398 -10.47 -1.83 22.17
N SER A 399 -10.32 -0.75 21.39
CA SER A 399 -9.53 0.42 21.82
C SER A 399 -10.07 1.08 23.09
N GLN A 400 -11.39 1.20 23.27
CA GLN A 400 -11.97 1.70 24.52
C GLN A 400 -11.64 0.79 25.72
N GLN A 401 -11.66 -0.53 25.55
CA GLN A 401 -11.28 -1.46 26.61
C GLN A 401 -9.78 -1.41 26.92
N ASP A 402 -8.95 -1.20 25.91
CA ASP A 402 -7.51 -1.01 26.09
C ASP A 402 -7.22 0.28 26.88
N ASP A 403 -7.96 1.36 26.62
CA ASP A 403 -7.85 2.61 27.37
C ASP A 403 -8.20 2.40 28.86
N LEU A 404 -9.33 1.72 29.13
CA LEU A 404 -9.77 1.39 30.49
C LEU A 404 -8.76 0.50 31.23
N GLN A 405 -8.18 -0.49 30.55
CA GLN A 405 -7.15 -1.33 31.12
C GLN A 405 -5.91 -0.51 31.48
N ARG A 406 -5.45 0.38 30.59
CA ARG A 406 -4.27 1.23 30.86
C ARG A 406 -4.48 2.14 32.07
N GLU A 407 -5.67 2.73 32.20
CA GLU A 407 -6.02 3.53 33.38
C GLU A 407 -6.04 2.69 34.66
N ALA A 408 -6.65 1.50 34.63
CA ALA A 408 -6.74 0.62 35.78
C ALA A 408 -5.37 0.05 36.22
N VAL A 409 -4.50 -0.29 35.26
CA VAL A 409 -3.12 -0.73 35.55
C VAL A 409 -2.33 0.39 36.21
N LYS A 410 -2.48 1.64 35.72
CA LYS A 410 -1.81 2.81 36.31
C LYS A 410 -2.28 3.08 37.74
N ASP A 411 -3.58 3.01 37.99
CA ASP A 411 -4.15 3.16 39.34
C ASP A 411 -3.70 2.03 40.29
N ALA A 412 -3.69 0.78 39.81
CA ALA A 412 -3.21 -0.36 40.58
C ALA A 412 -1.72 -0.25 40.92
N GLU A 413 -0.90 0.22 39.98
CA GLU A 413 0.52 0.49 40.20
C GLU A 413 0.73 1.59 41.26
N GLN A 414 -0.02 2.70 41.18
CA GLN A 414 0.06 3.77 42.15
C GLN A 414 -0.31 3.28 43.57
N ARG A 415 -1.42 2.54 43.70
CA ARG A 415 -1.84 1.98 45.00
C ARG A 415 -0.85 0.96 45.54
N ALA A 416 -0.21 0.16 44.67
CA ALA A 416 0.81 -0.79 45.09
C ALA A 416 2.02 -0.08 45.71
N VAL A 417 2.45 1.03 45.11
CA VAL A 417 3.53 1.89 45.64
C VAL A 417 3.12 2.56 46.95
N GLU A 418 1.91 3.13 47.02
CA GLU A 418 1.39 3.77 48.23
C GLU A 418 1.27 2.81 49.43
N ASN A 419 0.91 1.55 49.17
CA ASN A 419 0.81 0.50 50.19
C ASN A 419 2.16 -0.16 50.52
N GLY A 420 3.26 0.24 49.88
CA GLY A 420 4.59 -0.31 50.13
C GLY A 420 4.70 -1.81 49.82
N LEU A 421 3.98 -2.30 48.80
CA LEU A 421 4.06 -3.70 48.38
C LEU A 421 5.47 -4.06 47.90
N SER A 422 5.88 -5.32 48.10
CA SER A 422 7.08 -5.85 47.44
C SER A 422 6.88 -5.90 45.92
N GLU A 423 7.99 -5.95 45.16
CA GLU A 423 7.92 -6.04 43.69
C GLU A 423 7.12 -7.27 43.23
N ASP A 424 7.31 -8.44 43.84
CA ASP A 424 6.55 -9.66 43.52
C ASP A 424 5.04 -9.48 43.77
N ALA A 425 4.68 -8.84 44.89
CA ALA A 425 3.28 -8.59 45.24
C ALA A 425 2.65 -7.53 44.31
N LYS A 426 3.44 -6.53 43.90
CA LYS A 426 3.04 -5.54 42.89
C LYS A 426 2.79 -6.23 41.55
N GLU A 427 3.72 -7.05 41.07
CA GLU A 427 3.57 -7.78 39.81
C GLU A 427 2.34 -8.69 39.80
N MET A 428 2.15 -9.48 40.87
CA MET A 428 0.96 -10.30 41.04
C MET A 428 -0.33 -9.46 40.96
N LYS A 429 -0.34 -8.29 41.61
CA LYS A 429 -1.52 -7.41 41.58
C LYS A 429 -1.79 -6.81 40.21
N LEU A 430 -0.73 -6.42 39.49
CA LEU A 430 -0.86 -5.92 38.11
C LEU A 430 -1.36 -7.01 37.16
N ASN A 431 -0.91 -8.25 37.34
CA ASN A 431 -1.36 -9.39 36.54
C ASN A 431 -2.84 -9.73 36.80
N GLU A 432 -3.29 -9.69 38.06
CA GLU A 432 -4.73 -9.81 38.38
C GLU A 432 -5.59 -8.76 37.67
N VAL A 433 -5.13 -7.50 37.66
CA VAL A 433 -5.83 -6.41 36.99
C VAL A 433 -5.84 -6.63 35.47
N LYS A 434 -4.68 -6.94 34.88
CA LYS A 434 -4.58 -7.23 33.44
C LYS A 434 -5.52 -8.36 33.01
N GLU A 435 -5.54 -9.47 33.77
CA GLU A 435 -6.40 -10.62 33.47
C GLU A 435 -7.88 -10.28 33.59
N LYS A 436 -8.28 -9.52 34.62
CA LYS A 436 -9.66 -9.04 34.76
C LYS A 436 -10.10 -8.25 33.52
N PHE A 437 -9.27 -7.29 33.09
CA PHE A 437 -9.60 -6.45 31.94
C PHE A 437 -9.51 -7.20 30.61
N ARG A 438 -8.66 -8.22 30.49
CA ARG A 438 -8.63 -9.13 29.35
C ARG A 438 -9.97 -9.83 29.17
N LEU A 439 -10.51 -10.44 30.24
CA LEU A 439 -11.82 -11.09 30.21
C LEU A 439 -12.96 -10.10 29.92
N GLN A 440 -12.88 -8.88 30.45
CA GLN A 440 -13.84 -7.82 30.16
C GLN A 440 -13.82 -7.39 28.70
N LYS A 441 -12.64 -7.22 28.10
CA LYS A 441 -12.47 -6.90 26.68
C LYS A 441 -13.10 -7.98 25.80
N ILE A 442 -12.80 -9.25 26.05
CA ILE A 442 -13.39 -10.38 25.30
C ILE A 442 -14.92 -10.37 25.40
N ALA A 443 -15.48 -10.17 26.60
CA ALA A 443 -16.92 -10.12 26.79
C ALA A 443 -17.56 -8.93 26.04
N ALA A 444 -16.93 -7.75 26.09
CA ALA A 444 -17.41 -6.55 25.39
C ALA A 444 -17.39 -6.72 23.87
N LEU A 445 -16.34 -7.35 23.32
CA LEU A 445 -16.21 -7.64 21.89
C LEU A 445 -17.30 -8.61 21.42
N ARG A 446 -17.57 -9.68 22.17
CA ARG A 446 -18.67 -10.64 21.87
C ARG A 446 -20.03 -9.96 21.86
N GLN A 447 -20.31 -9.15 22.86
CA GLN A 447 -21.57 -8.43 22.96
C GLN A 447 -21.75 -7.46 21.78
N ALA A 448 -20.70 -6.71 21.43
CA ALA A 448 -20.74 -5.78 20.31
C ALA A 448 -20.93 -6.49 18.95
N GLU A 449 -20.34 -7.67 18.75
CA GLU A 449 -20.57 -8.46 17.53
C GLU A 449 -22.00 -8.99 17.48
N LYS A 450 -22.53 -9.52 18.59
CA LYS A 450 -23.92 -9.99 18.66
C LYS A 450 -24.91 -8.89 18.32
N GLU A 451 -24.76 -7.70 18.90
CA GLU A 451 -25.60 -6.52 18.60
C GLU A 451 -25.52 -6.13 17.13
N LYS A 452 -24.32 -6.17 16.55
CA LYS A 452 -24.09 -5.83 15.15
C LYS A 452 -24.75 -6.84 14.20
N LEU A 453 -24.65 -8.13 14.50
CA LEU A 453 -25.31 -9.20 13.75
C LEU A 453 -26.84 -9.09 13.83
N GLN A 454 -27.40 -8.74 14.99
CA GLN A 454 -28.84 -8.48 15.16
C GLN A 454 -29.30 -7.24 14.37
N GLN A 455 -28.49 -6.18 14.36
CA GLN A 455 -28.78 -4.95 13.59
C GLN A 455 -28.79 -5.23 12.08
N GLU A 456 -27.92 -6.11 11.61
CA GLU A 456 -27.81 -6.52 10.21
C GLU A 456 -28.83 -7.61 9.82
N GLY A 457 -29.64 -8.09 10.78
CA GLY A 457 -30.64 -9.14 10.54
C GLY A 457 -30.04 -10.51 10.27
N LEU A 458 -28.78 -10.73 10.65
CA LEU A 458 -28.06 -12.00 10.46
C LEU A 458 -28.37 -13.03 11.55
N ILE A 459 -28.87 -12.59 12.71
CA ILE A 459 -29.36 -13.44 13.80
C ILE A 459 -30.63 -12.84 14.41
N GLU A 460 -31.45 -13.69 15.03
CA GLU A 460 -32.67 -13.24 15.73
C GLU A 460 -32.32 -12.35 16.93
N LYS A 461 -33.17 -11.35 17.19
CA LYS A 461 -33.13 -10.63 18.46
C LYS A 461 -33.60 -11.59 19.53
N ASP A 462 -32.83 -11.72 20.61
CA ASP A 462 -33.33 -12.41 21.79
C ASP A 462 -34.61 -11.69 22.21
N HIS A 463 -35.75 -12.35 22.05
CA HIS A 463 -36.96 -11.92 22.72
C HIS A 463 -36.68 -12.09 24.20
N GLU A 464 -36.41 -10.98 24.91
CA GLU A 464 -36.47 -10.97 26.35
C GLU A 464 -37.76 -11.67 26.75
N ALA A 465 -37.63 -12.83 27.39
CA ALA A 465 -38.74 -13.56 27.94
C ALA A 465 -39.40 -12.62 28.94
N GLY A 466 -40.46 -11.95 28.50
CA GLY A 466 -41.33 -11.18 29.36
C GLY A 466 -41.71 -12.07 30.51
N THR A 467 -41.33 -11.62 31.72
CA THR A 467 -41.93 -12.00 32.98
C THR A 467 -43.43 -12.17 32.76
N LYS A 468 -43.87 -13.43 32.64
CA LYS A 468 -45.27 -13.76 32.82
C LYS A 468 -45.56 -13.49 34.28
N ASP A 469 -46.36 -12.46 34.50
CA ASP A 469 -47.08 -12.23 35.73
C ASP A 469 -47.73 -13.55 36.18
N GLU A 470 -47.28 -14.07 37.33
CA GLU A 470 -48.09 -14.97 38.14
C GLU A 470 -49.21 -14.13 38.74
N GLU A 471 -50.30 -13.98 37.99
CA GLU A 471 -51.57 -13.50 38.52
C GLU A 471 -52.18 -14.65 39.33
N THR A 472 -51.93 -14.59 40.64
CA THR A 472 -52.61 -15.34 41.69
C THR A 472 -54.11 -15.09 41.59
N THR A 473 -54.86 -16.11 41.17
CA THR A 473 -56.31 -16.21 41.43
C THR A 473 -56.54 -17.32 42.45
N ALA A 474 -56.63 -16.91 43.71
CA ALA A 474 -57.24 -17.66 44.81
C ALA A 474 -57.78 -16.63 45.82
N ASP A 475 -59.00 -16.15 45.57
CA ASP A 475 -60.16 -16.19 46.50
C ASP A 475 -61.36 -15.45 45.91
#